data_AF-A0A1M5EVE7-F1
#
_entry.id   AF-A0A1M5EVE7-F1
#
_cell.length_a   1.000
_cell.length_b   1.000
_cell.length_c   1.000
_cell.angle_alpha   90.00
_cell.angle_beta   90.00
_cell.angle_gamma   90.00
#
_symmetry.space_group_name_H-M   'P 1'
#
loop_
_entity.id
_entity.type
_entity.pdbx_description
1 polymer ?
#
loop_
_entity_poly.entity_id
_entity_poly.type
_entity_poly.pdbx_seq_one_letter_code
_entity_poly.pdbx_strand_id
1 'polypeptide(L)'
;MKNMKFAYKPLSIACLTLAAASANGAVTIYDDAEVATVSVDASFNTFYVNSSIDGGPNGDREQSRVKMGFLPNWLGMSFSKQVGDMKVGGRSSFWVTINDTNTGVTSTGIDVRQFYATLDADWGQVLLGKDFTLFNRSNIFLDEILLGYGNVNDTLGLVDGQGVSFGNIGSGYTYPFPASQIRYTSPTFAGGLKVAVALVDPSPVNGAADREESVPRIEGEVTYSTEFDGGSVTAWVGFLNQSSESSMGDVDSTGTSYGVKVGFGGVSLHASGYSGEGIGILLGPTEAALGLAQVTMYDTDYNELDSQGYLLQASYTLDANRFVLSYGENEVENADYIAHEAMQAAWFHSYNSNVTFAVEYSTSEFSGILGAEEADTVAVGAIVNF
;
A
#
# COMPACT_ATOMS: atom_id res chain seq x y z
N MET A 1 -27.25 -43.09 -7.41
CA MET A 1 -25.99 -42.36 -7.67
C MET A 1 -26.37 -41.02 -8.31
N LYS A 2 -26.41 -39.93 -7.52
CA LYS A 2 -26.71 -38.58 -8.02
C LYS A 2 -25.39 -37.83 -8.14
N ASN A 3 -25.04 -37.45 -9.36
CA ASN A 3 -23.87 -36.62 -9.66
C ASN A 3 -24.14 -35.18 -9.19
N MET A 4 -23.39 -34.71 -8.19
CA MET A 4 -23.29 -33.29 -7.88
C MET A 4 -22.20 -32.68 -8.77
N LYS A 5 -22.61 -31.79 -9.68
CA LYS A 5 -21.70 -30.90 -10.38
C LYS A 5 -21.39 -29.72 -9.45
N PHE A 6 -20.14 -29.59 -9.03
CA PHE A 6 -19.63 -28.35 -8.42
C PHE A 6 -19.49 -27.31 -9.53
N ALA A 7 -20.25 -26.22 -9.43
CA ALA A 7 -20.05 -25.03 -10.25
C ALA A 7 -19.09 -24.10 -9.50
N TYR A 8 -17.87 -23.95 -10.00
CA TYR A 8 -16.94 -22.93 -9.54
C TYR A 8 -17.41 -21.56 -10.05
N LYS A 9 -17.67 -20.63 -9.14
CA LYS A 9 -17.89 -19.21 -9.48
C LYS A 9 -16.52 -18.54 -9.63
N PRO A 10 -16.30 -17.68 -10.65
CA PRO A 10 -15.04 -16.95 -10.80
C PRO A 10 -14.88 -15.98 -9.63
N LEU A 11 -13.83 -16.20 -8.84
CA LEU A 11 -13.46 -15.32 -7.73
C LEU A 11 -12.81 -14.07 -8.33
N SER A 12 -13.24 -12.89 -7.85
CA SER A 12 -12.75 -11.59 -8.32
C SER A 12 -11.28 -11.35 -7.95
N ILE A 13 -10.37 -11.51 -8.92
CA ILE A 13 -8.89 -11.48 -8.72
C ILE A 13 -8.31 -10.12 -8.27
N ALA A 14 -9.04 -9.00 -8.40
CA ALA A 14 -8.47 -7.68 -8.06
C ALA A 14 -8.65 -7.21 -6.60
N CYS A 15 -9.54 -7.82 -5.81
CA CYS A 15 -9.63 -7.53 -4.36
C CYS A 15 -8.71 -8.45 -3.52
N LEU A 16 -7.97 -9.32 -4.19
CA LEU A 16 -7.41 -10.55 -3.62
C LEU A 16 -6.01 -10.41 -3.05
N THR A 17 -5.33 -9.26 -3.03
CA THR A 17 -3.93 -9.27 -2.55
C THR A 17 -3.83 -9.07 -1.04
N LEU A 18 -4.47 -8.04 -0.45
CA LEU A 18 -4.69 -8.02 1.01
C LEU A 18 -5.73 -9.08 1.43
N ALA A 19 -6.71 -9.38 0.57
CA ALA A 19 -7.65 -10.46 0.85
C ALA A 19 -7.05 -11.86 0.70
N ALA A 20 -5.96 -12.12 -0.04
CA ALA A 20 -5.33 -13.45 -0.09
C ALA A 20 -4.40 -13.69 1.10
N ALA A 21 -3.79 -12.64 1.65
CA ALA A 21 -3.11 -12.72 2.95
C ALA A 21 -4.11 -13.08 4.07
N SER A 22 -5.37 -12.65 3.97
CA SER A 22 -6.43 -12.92 4.97
C SER A 22 -7.38 -14.08 4.62
N ALA A 23 -7.56 -14.47 3.35
CA ALA A 23 -8.54 -15.49 2.94
C ALA A 23 -8.10 -16.93 3.22
N ASN A 24 -6.81 -17.19 3.40
CA ASN A 24 -6.31 -18.47 3.88
C ASN A 24 -6.24 -18.55 5.43
N GLY A 25 -6.57 -17.46 6.12
CA GLY A 25 -6.54 -17.37 7.59
C GLY A 25 -7.92 -17.24 8.21
N ALA A 26 -8.74 -16.32 7.70
CA ALA A 26 -9.85 -15.74 8.45
C ALA A 26 -10.72 -16.77 9.19
N VAL A 27 -10.75 -16.63 10.52
CA VAL A 27 -11.55 -17.45 11.42
C VAL A 27 -12.98 -16.95 11.41
N THR A 28 -13.90 -17.76 10.87
CA THR A 28 -15.34 -17.50 10.96
C THR A 28 -15.81 -17.67 12.40
N ILE A 29 -16.34 -16.60 13.00
CA ILE A 29 -16.88 -16.59 14.36
C ILE A 29 -18.37 -16.91 14.37
N TYR A 30 -19.09 -16.47 13.34
CA TYR A 30 -20.52 -16.69 13.19
C TYR A 30 -20.88 -16.80 11.71
N ASP A 31 -21.72 -17.76 11.35
CA ASP A 31 -22.09 -18.01 9.95
C ASP A 31 -23.57 -18.37 9.81
N ASP A 32 -24.40 -17.33 9.72
CA ASP A 32 -25.80 -17.45 9.36
C ASP A 32 -26.14 -16.29 8.42
N ALA A 33 -26.21 -16.56 7.11
CA ALA A 33 -26.41 -15.52 6.10
C ALA A 33 -27.73 -14.72 6.27
N GLU A 34 -28.74 -15.28 6.94
CA GLU A 34 -30.00 -14.60 7.24
C GLU A 34 -29.88 -13.68 8.46
N VAL A 35 -28.95 -13.95 9.38
CA VAL A 35 -28.68 -13.14 10.57
C VAL A 35 -27.46 -12.25 10.37
N ALA A 36 -26.28 -12.85 10.24
CA ALA A 36 -24.99 -12.25 9.88
C ALA A 36 -23.94 -13.36 9.60
N THR A 37 -22.94 -13.06 8.80
CA THR A 37 -21.65 -13.76 8.77
C THR A 37 -20.60 -12.83 9.35
N VAL A 38 -19.82 -13.32 10.32
CA VAL A 38 -18.75 -12.58 11.00
C VAL A 38 -17.47 -13.40 10.95
N SER A 39 -16.39 -12.79 10.49
CA SER A 39 -15.06 -13.38 10.48
C SER A 39 -14.02 -12.44 11.06
N VAL A 40 -12.92 -13.01 11.53
CA VAL A 40 -11.76 -12.30 12.05
C VAL A 40 -10.50 -12.79 11.36
N ASP A 41 -9.61 -11.87 11.02
CA ASP A 41 -8.29 -12.14 10.45
C ASP A 41 -7.23 -11.38 11.24
N ALA A 42 -6.02 -11.91 11.29
CA ALA A 42 -4.91 -11.26 11.98
C ALA A 42 -3.57 -11.57 11.31
N SER A 43 -2.64 -10.63 11.44
CA SER A 43 -1.25 -10.86 11.03
C SER A 43 -0.29 -10.34 12.07
N PHE A 44 0.73 -11.16 12.31
CA PHE A 44 1.83 -10.89 13.21
C PHE A 44 3.13 -11.11 12.46
N ASN A 45 3.95 -10.09 12.32
CA ASN A 45 5.28 -10.17 11.78
C ASN A 45 6.28 -9.44 12.68
N THR A 46 7.50 -9.97 12.70
CA THR A 46 8.61 -9.40 13.44
C THR A 46 9.91 -9.85 12.79
N PHE A 47 10.83 -8.90 12.67
CA PHE A 47 12.12 -9.04 12.03
C PHE A 47 13.21 -8.54 12.98
N TYR A 48 14.28 -9.32 13.11
CA TYR A 48 15.57 -8.78 13.53
C TYR A 48 16.19 -8.08 12.33
N VAL A 49 16.63 -6.85 12.52
CA VAL A 49 17.21 -6.03 11.46
C VAL A 49 18.52 -5.42 11.90
N ASN A 50 19.47 -5.42 10.99
CA ASN A 50 20.73 -4.72 11.12
C ASN A 50 20.94 -3.83 9.90
N SER A 51 21.15 -2.54 10.17
CA SER A 51 21.34 -1.52 9.15
C SER A 51 22.68 -0.82 9.33
N SER A 52 23.42 -0.64 8.24
CA SER A 52 24.55 0.28 8.13
C SER A 52 24.06 1.50 7.38
N ILE A 53 24.28 2.68 7.94
CA ILE A 53 23.86 3.97 7.38
C ILE A 53 25.12 4.81 7.19
N ASP A 54 25.29 5.35 5.99
CA ASP A 54 26.33 6.30 5.63
C ASP A 54 25.69 7.64 5.26
N GLY A 55 26.12 8.74 5.91
CA GLY A 55 25.50 10.06 5.74
C GLY A 55 24.19 10.24 6.52
N GLY A 56 23.21 10.92 5.91
CA GLY A 56 21.93 11.23 6.54
C GLY A 56 21.99 12.21 7.72
N PRO A 57 20.85 12.50 8.37
CA PRO A 57 20.77 13.49 9.46
C PRO A 57 21.50 13.07 10.74
N ASN A 58 21.80 11.78 10.92
CA ASN A 58 22.48 11.25 12.11
C ASN A 58 23.96 10.88 11.87
N GLY A 59 24.45 11.00 10.64
CA GLY A 59 25.80 10.56 10.24
C GLY A 59 25.98 9.05 10.26
N ASP A 60 27.20 8.63 9.92
CA ASP A 60 27.54 7.20 9.75
C ASP A 60 27.29 6.39 11.02
N ARG A 61 26.49 5.32 10.92
CA ARG A 61 26.18 4.46 12.07
C ARG A 61 25.71 3.07 11.70
N GLU A 62 25.89 2.18 12.67
CA GLU A 62 25.41 0.81 12.64
C GLU A 62 24.26 0.65 13.63
N GLN A 63 23.17 0.01 13.20
CA GLN A 63 21.98 -0.10 14.02
C GLN A 63 21.37 -1.49 14.00
N SER A 64 21.20 -2.09 15.19
CA SER A 64 20.37 -3.29 15.39
C SER A 64 19.00 -2.93 15.96
N ARG A 65 17.94 -3.52 15.42
CA ARG A 65 16.57 -3.39 15.93
C ARG A 65 15.82 -4.73 15.83
N VAL A 66 14.72 -4.85 16.59
CA VAL A 66 13.70 -5.87 16.40
C VAL A 66 12.39 -5.12 16.17
N LYS A 67 11.83 -5.24 14.95
CA LYS A 67 10.71 -4.41 14.48
C LYS A 67 9.74 -5.24 13.65
N MET A 68 8.51 -4.77 13.48
CA MET A 68 7.70 -5.22 12.35
C MET A 68 8.21 -4.66 11.04
N GLY A 69 7.86 -5.34 9.96
CA GLY A 69 8.19 -4.98 8.58
C GLY A 69 7.19 -4.02 7.97
N PHE A 70 7.15 -4.06 6.64
CA PHE A 70 6.49 -3.09 5.78
C PHE A 70 4.96 -3.12 5.98
N LEU A 71 4.38 -4.31 5.92
CA LEU A 71 2.98 -4.50 6.28
C LEU A 71 2.87 -4.57 7.81
N PRO A 72 2.16 -3.64 8.48
CA PRO A 72 2.10 -3.66 9.94
C PRO A 72 1.33 -4.88 10.45
N ASN A 73 1.47 -5.17 11.74
CA ASN A 73 0.58 -6.14 12.41
C ASN A 73 -0.85 -5.62 12.41
N TRP A 74 -1.83 -6.51 12.28
CA TRP A 74 -3.24 -6.11 12.35
C TRP A 74 -4.17 -7.14 12.98
N LEU A 75 -5.31 -6.64 13.43
CA LEU A 75 -6.52 -7.41 13.74
C LEU A 75 -7.69 -6.84 12.94
N GLY A 76 -8.32 -7.68 12.12
CA GLY A 76 -9.45 -7.34 11.26
C GLY A 76 -10.72 -8.09 11.65
N MET A 77 -11.86 -7.41 11.57
CA MET A 77 -13.19 -8.02 11.67
C MET A 77 -14.00 -7.67 10.43
N SER A 78 -14.65 -8.67 9.84
CA SER A 78 -15.51 -8.49 8.68
C SER A 78 -16.92 -8.98 8.99
N PHE A 79 -17.92 -8.23 8.51
CA PHE A 79 -19.33 -8.48 8.74
C PHE A 79 -20.04 -8.53 7.39
N SER A 80 -21.01 -9.43 7.24
CA SER A 80 -21.93 -9.34 6.11
C SER A 80 -23.29 -10.00 6.38
N LYS A 81 -24.32 -9.59 5.65
CA LYS A 81 -25.67 -10.17 5.72
C LYS A 81 -26.39 -9.92 4.39
N GLN A 82 -27.18 -10.89 3.93
CA GLN A 82 -28.07 -10.67 2.79
C GLN A 82 -29.30 -9.87 3.24
N VAL A 83 -29.61 -8.77 2.54
CA VAL A 83 -30.78 -7.91 2.77
C VAL A 83 -31.48 -7.66 1.44
N GLY A 84 -32.55 -8.43 1.17
CA GLY A 84 -33.21 -8.38 -0.14
C GLY A 84 -32.28 -8.86 -1.25
N ASP A 85 -32.15 -8.06 -2.31
CA ASP A 85 -31.26 -8.29 -3.45
C ASP A 85 -29.82 -7.81 -3.22
N MET A 86 -29.54 -7.19 -2.08
CA MET A 86 -28.24 -6.61 -1.76
C MET A 86 -27.55 -7.36 -0.61
N LYS A 87 -26.25 -7.55 -0.71
CA LYS A 87 -25.41 -7.98 0.41
C LYS A 87 -24.87 -6.73 1.10
N VAL A 88 -25.22 -6.55 2.36
CA VAL A 88 -24.66 -5.48 3.20
C VAL A 88 -23.45 -6.05 3.91
N GLY A 89 -22.33 -5.35 3.84
CA GLY A 89 -21.06 -5.76 4.43
C GLY A 89 -20.38 -4.64 5.20
N GLY A 90 -19.23 -4.96 5.78
CA GLY A 90 -18.35 -3.98 6.39
C GLY A 90 -17.08 -4.60 6.95
N ARG A 91 -16.08 -3.76 7.17
CA ARG A 91 -14.80 -4.15 7.76
C ARG A 91 -14.32 -3.10 8.75
N SER A 92 -13.77 -3.56 9.87
CA SER A 92 -12.98 -2.78 10.81
C SER A 92 -11.62 -3.45 10.98
N SER A 93 -10.52 -2.73 10.76
CA SER A 93 -9.17 -3.24 10.97
C SER A 93 -8.34 -2.27 11.81
N PHE A 94 -7.68 -2.81 12.83
CA PHE A 94 -6.77 -2.09 13.71
C PHE A 94 -5.34 -2.53 13.43
N TRP A 95 -4.51 -1.60 12.99
CA TRP A 95 -3.11 -1.85 12.66
C TRP A 95 -2.26 -1.34 13.81
N VAL A 96 -1.45 -2.22 14.39
CA VAL A 96 -0.88 -2.02 15.73
C VAL A 96 0.63 -2.06 15.60
N THR A 97 1.32 -0.99 16.03
CA THR A 97 2.78 -1.00 16.07
C THR A 97 3.33 -1.80 17.27
N ILE A 98 4.53 -2.35 17.16
CA ILE A 98 5.33 -2.99 18.22
C ILE A 98 6.70 -2.32 18.34
N ASN A 99 6.93 -1.28 17.53
CA ASN A 99 8.22 -0.62 17.42
C ASN A 99 8.34 0.51 18.46
N ASP A 100 7.47 0.52 19.49
CA ASP A 100 7.33 1.62 20.45
C ASP A 100 8.32 1.55 21.64
N THR A 101 9.02 0.43 21.79
CA THR A 101 9.77 0.10 23.02
C THR A 101 10.84 1.13 23.40
N ASN A 102 11.50 1.74 22.41
CA ASN A 102 12.64 2.63 22.65
C ASN A 102 12.28 4.11 22.80
N THR A 103 11.09 4.55 22.37
CA THR A 103 10.71 5.98 22.46
C THR A 103 9.30 6.21 23.02
N GLY A 104 8.41 5.22 22.96
CA GLY A 104 7.02 5.28 23.44
C GLY A 104 6.69 4.38 24.64
N VAL A 105 7.59 3.46 25.04
CA VAL A 105 7.41 2.47 26.13
C VAL A 105 6.24 1.50 25.87
N THR A 106 5.00 1.97 26.03
CA THR A 106 3.75 1.25 25.72
C THR A 106 2.71 2.18 25.06
N SER A 107 3.11 3.35 24.57
CA SER A 107 2.24 4.29 23.87
C SER A 107 2.03 3.89 22.40
N THR A 108 1.91 2.59 22.15
CA THR A 108 1.63 2.01 20.84
C THR A 108 0.43 2.71 20.20
N GLY A 109 0.65 3.30 19.03
CA GLY A 109 -0.43 3.81 18.19
C GLY A 109 -1.27 2.66 17.62
N ILE A 110 -2.59 2.85 17.57
CA ILE A 110 -3.49 2.03 16.78
C ILE A 110 -3.91 2.84 15.56
N ASP A 111 -3.44 2.42 14.39
CA ASP A 111 -3.81 3.01 13.11
C ASP A 111 -5.11 2.37 12.63
N VAL A 112 -6.19 3.14 12.58
CA VAL A 112 -7.43 2.71 11.93
C VAL A 112 -7.33 3.00 10.43
N ARG A 113 -7.01 1.98 9.64
CA ARG A 113 -6.89 2.08 8.17
C ARG A 113 -8.15 1.67 7.43
N GLN A 114 -8.94 0.76 7.99
CA GLN A 114 -10.20 0.33 7.40
C GLN A 114 -11.30 0.39 8.44
N PHE A 115 -12.34 1.16 8.13
CA PHE A 115 -13.55 1.25 8.92
C PHE A 115 -14.68 1.70 7.99
N TYR A 116 -15.35 0.74 7.35
CA TYR A 116 -16.32 1.02 6.30
C TYR A 116 -17.46 0.01 6.27
N ALA A 117 -18.57 0.42 5.64
CA ALA A 117 -19.64 -0.46 5.19
C ALA A 117 -19.60 -0.65 3.67
N THR A 118 -20.15 -1.76 3.18
CA THR A 118 -20.35 -2.01 1.74
C THR A 118 -21.79 -2.37 1.43
N LEU A 119 -22.21 -1.95 0.24
CA LEU A 119 -23.49 -2.27 -0.38
C LEU A 119 -23.19 -2.97 -1.70
N ASP A 120 -23.37 -4.28 -1.74
CA ASP A 120 -23.00 -5.14 -2.87
C ASP A 120 -24.24 -5.70 -3.57
N ALA A 121 -24.33 -5.55 -4.89
CA ALA A 121 -25.40 -6.11 -5.71
C ALA A 121 -24.92 -6.37 -7.15
N ASP A 122 -25.83 -6.79 -8.04
CA ASP A 122 -25.50 -7.08 -9.45
C ASP A 122 -24.94 -5.88 -10.23
N TRP A 123 -25.21 -4.65 -9.76
CA TRP A 123 -24.70 -3.42 -10.35
C TRP A 123 -23.31 -3.02 -9.85
N GLY A 124 -22.73 -3.73 -8.87
CA GLY A 124 -21.41 -3.44 -8.31
C GLY A 124 -21.44 -3.27 -6.79
N GLN A 125 -20.46 -2.53 -6.27
CA GLN A 125 -20.29 -2.24 -4.85
C GLN A 125 -20.22 -0.73 -4.61
N VAL A 126 -20.91 -0.25 -3.58
CA VAL A 126 -20.63 1.05 -2.96
C VAL A 126 -19.99 0.83 -1.60
N LEU A 127 -18.83 1.43 -1.37
CA LEU A 127 -18.16 1.52 -0.08
C LEU A 127 -18.42 2.90 0.54
N LEU A 128 -18.69 2.90 1.85
CA LEU A 128 -18.95 4.09 2.66
C LEU A 128 -18.09 4.03 3.92
N GLY A 129 -17.11 4.93 4.06
CA GLY A 129 -16.28 5.00 5.26
C GLY A 129 -14.81 5.22 4.93
N LYS A 130 -13.91 4.66 5.74
CA LYS A 130 -12.46 4.80 5.57
C LYS A 130 -11.84 3.54 5.00
N ASP A 131 -11.11 3.65 3.90
CA ASP A 131 -10.32 2.58 3.29
C ASP A 131 -9.10 3.19 2.59
N PHE A 132 -8.21 2.35 2.05
CA PHE A 132 -7.13 2.80 1.17
C PHE A 132 -7.69 3.51 -0.08
N THR A 133 -7.03 4.58 -0.50
CA THR A 133 -7.40 5.34 -1.71
C THR A 133 -7.03 4.57 -2.99
N LEU A 134 -7.36 5.11 -4.17
CA LEU A 134 -7.25 4.40 -5.45
C LEU A 134 -5.92 4.67 -6.18
N PHE A 135 -5.41 5.89 -6.09
CA PHE A 135 -4.13 6.25 -6.70
C PHE A 135 -2.97 5.47 -6.09
N ASN A 136 -2.13 4.86 -6.94
CA ASN A 136 -1.05 3.95 -6.54
C ASN A 136 -1.48 2.69 -5.78
N ARG A 137 -2.78 2.43 -5.62
CA ARG A 137 -3.28 1.27 -4.86
C ARG A 137 -2.74 -0.05 -5.41
N SER A 138 -2.87 -0.26 -6.72
CA SER A 138 -2.40 -1.50 -7.32
C SER A 138 -0.87 -1.62 -7.33
N ASN A 139 -0.12 -0.51 -7.38
CA ASN A 139 1.34 -0.54 -7.32
C ASN A 139 1.82 -1.19 -6.01
N ILE A 140 1.30 -0.74 -4.86
CA ILE A 140 1.64 -1.32 -3.55
C ILE A 140 0.99 -2.68 -3.32
N PHE A 141 -0.28 -2.86 -3.72
CA PHE A 141 -1.00 -4.09 -3.41
C PHE A 141 -0.54 -5.28 -4.25
N LEU A 142 0.19 -5.04 -5.34
CA LEU A 142 0.82 -6.09 -6.16
C LEU A 142 2.33 -6.17 -5.94
N ASP A 143 2.88 -5.37 -5.03
CA ASP A 143 4.30 -5.38 -4.65
C ASP A 143 4.71 -6.77 -4.13
N GLU A 144 5.80 -7.29 -4.67
CA GLU A 144 6.35 -8.60 -4.38
C GLU A 144 7.05 -8.71 -3.01
N ILE A 145 7.40 -7.58 -2.39
CA ILE A 145 8.06 -7.44 -1.08
C ILE A 145 7.04 -7.06 0.02
N LEU A 146 5.74 -6.91 -0.29
CA LEU A 146 4.74 -6.39 0.66
C LEU A 146 4.74 -7.08 2.05
N LEU A 147 4.96 -8.40 2.10
CA LEU A 147 5.02 -9.18 3.36
C LEU A 147 6.36 -9.09 4.09
N GLY A 148 7.37 -8.49 3.46
CA GLY A 148 8.73 -8.41 3.96
C GLY A 148 8.99 -7.26 4.92
N TYR A 149 10.27 -7.01 5.16
CA TYR A 149 10.75 -5.82 5.85
C TYR A 149 10.85 -4.63 4.88
N GLY A 150 11.40 -4.80 3.69
CA GLY A 150 11.67 -3.68 2.78
C GLY A 150 12.78 -2.75 3.30
N ASN A 151 12.84 -1.51 2.81
CA ASN A 151 13.92 -0.56 3.16
C ASN A 151 13.55 0.45 4.27
N VAL A 152 14.60 1.00 4.87
CA VAL A 152 14.60 2.03 5.92
C VAL A 152 15.77 2.99 5.69
N ASN A 153 15.67 4.19 6.26
CA ASN A 153 16.69 5.24 6.23
C ASN A 153 16.42 6.23 7.40
N ASP A 154 17.40 7.05 7.74
CA ASP A 154 17.34 8.08 8.77
C ASP A 154 16.77 9.41 8.28
N THR A 155 16.88 9.69 6.99
CA THR A 155 16.28 10.86 6.32
C THR A 155 14.78 10.94 6.62
N LEU A 156 14.10 9.81 6.60
CA LEU A 156 12.69 9.65 6.96
C LEU A 156 12.48 9.15 8.41
N GLY A 157 13.56 9.01 9.18
CA GLY A 157 13.53 8.56 10.58
C GLY A 157 13.07 7.11 10.78
N LEU A 158 13.17 6.26 9.76
CA LEU A 158 12.60 4.90 9.74
C LEU A 158 13.43 3.88 10.52
N VAL A 159 14.74 4.06 10.65
CA VAL A 159 15.61 3.12 11.38
C VAL A 159 15.15 3.03 12.84
N ASP A 160 14.99 4.18 13.50
CA ASP A 160 14.58 4.28 14.92
C ASP A 160 13.10 4.61 15.13
N GLY A 161 12.39 4.94 14.05
CA GLY A 161 10.99 5.31 14.06
C GLY A 161 10.06 4.23 14.62
N GLN A 162 8.95 4.67 15.21
CA GLN A 162 7.95 3.80 15.83
C GLN A 162 6.94 3.22 14.82
N GLY A 163 6.99 3.67 13.57
CA GLY A 163 6.18 3.15 12.47
C GLY A 163 6.77 1.88 11.85
N VAL A 164 6.15 1.46 10.75
CA VAL A 164 6.68 0.40 9.87
C VAL A 164 7.93 0.86 9.13
N SER A 165 8.68 -0.08 8.56
CA SER A 165 9.53 0.19 7.40
C SER A 165 8.68 0.52 6.18
N PHE A 166 9.26 1.13 5.16
CA PHE A 166 8.46 1.67 4.05
C PHE A 166 8.36 0.76 2.84
N GLY A 167 9.23 -0.26 2.72
CA GLY A 167 9.37 -0.96 1.44
C GLY A 167 9.49 0.06 0.30
N ASN A 168 8.84 -0.20 -0.82
CA ASN A 168 8.93 0.71 -1.97
C ASN A 168 8.06 1.98 -1.87
N ILE A 169 7.49 2.32 -0.69
CA ILE A 169 6.91 3.67 -0.48
C ILE A 169 8.06 4.67 -0.53
N GLY A 170 7.96 5.66 -1.42
CA GLY A 170 9.03 6.63 -1.65
C GLY A 170 10.06 6.19 -2.67
N SER A 171 10.08 4.92 -3.08
CA SER A 171 11.08 4.36 -4.00
C SER A 171 10.41 3.45 -5.03
N GLY A 172 9.34 3.94 -5.63
CA GLY A 172 8.65 3.34 -6.76
C GLY A 172 7.15 3.67 -6.84
N TYR A 173 6.55 4.03 -5.71
CA TYR A 173 5.19 4.57 -5.64
C TYR A 173 4.97 5.41 -4.38
N THR A 174 3.88 6.18 -4.35
CA THR A 174 3.36 6.78 -3.12
C THR A 174 2.38 5.85 -2.41
N TYR A 175 2.23 6.01 -1.10
CA TYR A 175 1.30 5.23 -0.30
C TYR A 175 -0.15 5.67 -0.56
N PRO A 176 -1.07 4.76 -0.91
CA PRO A 176 -2.50 5.05 -1.01
C PRO A 176 -3.08 5.30 0.40
N PHE A 177 -2.99 6.54 0.87
CA PHE A 177 -3.27 6.88 2.26
C PHE A 177 -4.71 6.51 2.66
N PRO A 178 -4.93 5.78 3.78
CA PRO A 178 -6.28 5.48 4.26
C PRO A 178 -7.09 6.75 4.55
N ALA A 179 -8.14 6.98 3.78
CA ALA A 179 -8.94 8.20 3.83
C ALA A 179 -10.45 7.91 3.82
N SER A 180 -11.20 8.84 4.40
CA SER A 180 -12.67 8.83 4.32
C SER A 180 -13.09 8.97 2.87
N GLN A 181 -13.98 8.10 2.40
CA GLN A 181 -14.35 8.02 1.01
C GLN A 181 -15.75 7.43 0.80
N ILE A 182 -16.35 7.80 -0.32
CA ILE A 182 -17.46 7.09 -0.96
C ILE A 182 -16.94 6.55 -2.27
N ARG A 183 -16.90 5.23 -2.41
CA ARG A 183 -16.32 4.58 -3.58
C ARG A 183 -17.31 3.66 -4.25
N TYR A 184 -17.51 3.85 -5.55
CA TYR A 184 -18.18 2.87 -6.40
C TYR A 184 -17.15 1.95 -7.05
N THR A 185 -17.48 0.68 -7.18
CA THR A 185 -16.70 -0.30 -7.96
C THR A 185 -17.65 -1.15 -8.81
N SER A 186 -17.38 -1.23 -10.10
CA SER A 186 -18.20 -2.00 -11.04
C SER A 186 -18.11 -3.52 -10.78
N PRO A 187 -19.09 -4.31 -11.24
CA PRO A 187 -18.89 -5.73 -11.45
C PRO A 187 -17.71 -5.97 -12.42
N THR A 188 -17.19 -7.20 -12.45
CA THR A 188 -16.27 -7.58 -13.53
C THR A 188 -17.05 -7.65 -14.85
N PHE A 189 -16.52 -7.02 -15.89
CA PHE A 189 -17.08 -7.07 -17.24
C PHE A 189 -15.97 -7.32 -18.29
N ALA A 190 -16.36 -7.49 -19.55
CA ALA A 190 -15.43 -7.67 -20.68
C ALA A 190 -14.32 -8.73 -20.44
N GLY A 191 -14.62 -9.80 -19.70
CA GLY A 191 -13.69 -10.91 -19.46
C GLY A 191 -12.58 -10.63 -18.44
N GLY A 192 -12.63 -9.52 -17.68
CA GLY A 192 -11.62 -9.25 -16.65
C GLY A 192 -11.50 -7.79 -16.21
N LEU A 193 -12.26 -6.87 -16.81
CA LEU A 193 -12.17 -5.45 -16.53
C LEU A 193 -13.04 -5.03 -15.34
N LYS A 194 -12.52 -4.13 -14.51
CA LYS A 194 -13.22 -3.44 -13.42
C LYS A 194 -12.88 -1.96 -13.43
N VAL A 195 -13.83 -1.14 -12.99
CA VAL A 195 -13.65 0.30 -12.80
C VAL A 195 -14.06 0.68 -11.38
N ALA A 196 -13.22 1.45 -10.70
CA ALA A 196 -13.53 2.07 -9.42
C ALA A 196 -13.38 3.59 -9.52
N VAL A 197 -14.27 4.32 -8.87
CA VAL A 197 -14.22 5.79 -8.74
C VAL A 197 -14.60 6.15 -7.31
N ALA A 198 -13.86 7.06 -6.69
CA ALA A 198 -14.05 7.48 -5.32
C ALA A 198 -14.13 9.01 -5.21
N LEU A 199 -15.07 9.46 -4.37
CA LEU A 199 -15.01 10.77 -3.74
C LEU A 199 -14.26 10.58 -2.43
N VAL A 200 -13.13 11.25 -2.27
CA VAL A 200 -12.24 11.14 -1.12
C VAL A 200 -12.21 12.48 -0.39
N ASP A 201 -12.16 12.43 0.93
CA ASP A 201 -11.92 13.62 1.76
C ASP A 201 -10.61 14.29 1.32
N PRO A 202 -10.65 15.55 0.84
CA PRO A 202 -9.49 16.19 0.24
C PRO A 202 -8.40 16.44 1.29
N SER A 203 -7.15 16.46 0.85
CA SER A 203 -6.01 16.71 1.74
C SER A 203 -5.54 18.15 1.59
N PRO A 204 -5.46 18.92 2.69
CA PRO A 204 -4.89 20.26 2.64
C PRO A 204 -3.41 20.15 2.31
N VAL A 205 -2.95 21.01 1.40
CA VAL A 205 -1.55 21.02 0.95
C VAL A 205 -0.68 21.91 1.83
N ASN A 206 -1.27 22.89 2.52
CA ASN A 206 -0.55 23.85 3.36
C ASN A 206 -1.32 24.16 4.67
N GLY A 207 -0.66 24.92 5.54
CA GLY A 207 -1.18 25.26 6.88
C GLY A 207 -2.04 26.53 6.95
N ALA A 208 -2.44 27.15 5.83
CA ALA A 208 -3.22 28.39 5.86
C ALA A 208 -4.53 28.19 6.63
N ALA A 209 -4.92 29.23 7.37
CA ALA A 209 -6.16 29.23 8.15
C ALA A 209 -7.39 29.48 7.27
N ASP A 210 -7.20 30.14 6.13
CA ASP A 210 -8.20 30.47 5.11
C ASP A 210 -8.17 29.49 3.93
N ARG A 211 -7.50 28.34 4.05
CA ARG A 211 -7.47 27.36 2.97
C ARG A 211 -8.85 26.81 2.64
N GLU A 212 -9.06 26.49 1.38
CA GLU A 212 -10.31 25.96 0.85
C GLU A 212 -10.07 24.70 0.00
N GLU A 213 -10.64 23.59 0.43
CA GLU A 213 -10.80 22.38 -0.38
C GLU A 213 -12.28 22.24 -0.79
N SER A 214 -12.68 23.03 -1.80
CA SER A 214 -14.10 23.30 -2.13
C SER A 214 -14.87 22.10 -2.71
N VAL A 215 -14.15 21.09 -3.20
CA VAL A 215 -14.68 19.83 -3.75
C VAL A 215 -13.92 18.63 -3.19
N PRO A 216 -14.53 17.43 -3.12
CA PRO A 216 -13.80 16.24 -2.72
C PRO A 216 -12.68 15.92 -3.72
N ARG A 217 -11.62 15.30 -3.24
CA ARG A 217 -10.62 14.68 -4.12
C ARG A 217 -11.29 13.57 -4.92
N ILE A 218 -11.03 13.54 -6.23
CA ILE A 218 -11.54 12.50 -7.11
C ILE A 218 -10.40 11.55 -7.43
N GLU A 219 -10.62 10.27 -7.21
CA GLU A 219 -9.69 9.24 -7.65
C GLU A 219 -10.42 8.14 -8.41
N GLY A 220 -9.70 7.46 -9.30
CA GLY A 220 -10.24 6.32 -10.02
C GLY A 220 -9.18 5.31 -10.41
N GLU A 221 -9.61 4.09 -10.67
CA GLU A 221 -8.74 3.00 -11.14
C GLU A 221 -9.52 2.09 -12.09
N VAL A 222 -8.90 1.76 -13.22
CA VAL A 222 -9.33 0.72 -14.14
C VAL A 222 -8.34 -0.43 -14.02
N THR A 223 -8.84 -1.63 -13.75
CA THR A 223 -8.02 -2.84 -13.65
C THR A 223 -8.53 -3.87 -14.65
N TYR A 224 -7.61 -4.54 -15.34
CA TYR A 224 -7.88 -5.73 -16.14
C TYR A 224 -7.13 -6.91 -15.54
N SER A 225 -7.81 -8.02 -15.28
CA SER A 225 -7.18 -9.26 -14.80
C SER A 225 -7.76 -10.48 -15.51
N THR A 226 -6.88 -11.32 -16.06
CA THR A 226 -7.27 -12.56 -16.73
C THR A 226 -6.23 -13.66 -16.53
N GLU A 227 -6.66 -14.89 -16.68
CA GLU A 227 -5.80 -16.07 -16.74
C GLU A 227 -5.66 -16.54 -18.20
N PHE A 228 -4.52 -17.15 -18.52
CA PHE A 228 -4.25 -17.82 -19.78
C PHE A 228 -3.53 -19.15 -19.53
N ASP A 229 -3.32 -19.95 -20.57
CA ASP A 229 -2.67 -21.26 -20.40
C ASP A 229 -1.27 -21.12 -19.81
N GLY A 230 -1.08 -21.62 -18.58
CA GLY A 230 0.18 -21.56 -17.85
C GLY A 230 0.49 -20.24 -17.14
N GLY A 231 -0.42 -19.25 -17.13
CA GLY A 231 -0.12 -17.94 -16.54
C GLY A 231 -1.31 -17.01 -16.28
N SER A 232 -0.99 -15.80 -15.83
CA SER A 232 -1.95 -14.75 -15.54
C SER A 232 -1.39 -13.36 -15.86
N VAL A 233 -2.29 -12.41 -16.07
CA VAL A 233 -1.93 -10.99 -16.22
C VAL A 233 -2.91 -10.12 -15.46
N THR A 234 -2.37 -9.14 -14.75
CA THR A 234 -3.10 -8.01 -14.17
C THR A 234 -2.47 -6.72 -14.69
N ALA A 235 -3.26 -5.82 -15.23
CA ALA A 235 -2.84 -4.49 -15.67
C ALA A 235 -3.79 -3.43 -15.11
N TRP A 236 -3.29 -2.23 -14.85
CA TRP A 236 -4.09 -1.16 -14.30
C TRP A 236 -3.63 0.22 -14.76
N VAL A 237 -4.57 1.16 -14.68
CA VAL A 237 -4.33 2.60 -14.74
C VAL A 237 -5.23 3.28 -13.73
N GLY A 238 -4.68 4.22 -12.95
CA GLY A 238 -5.42 5.01 -11.97
C GLY A 238 -5.12 6.49 -12.13
N PHE A 239 -5.96 7.32 -11.54
CA PHE A 239 -5.81 8.77 -11.55
C PHE A 239 -6.21 9.39 -10.21
N LEU A 240 -5.71 10.59 -9.97
CA LEU A 240 -6.01 11.44 -8.84
C LEU A 240 -6.16 12.89 -9.31
N ASN A 241 -7.13 13.61 -8.75
CA ASN A 241 -7.27 15.05 -8.92
C ASN A 241 -7.88 15.71 -7.67
N GLN A 242 -7.27 16.79 -7.19
CA GLN A 242 -7.82 17.71 -6.19
C GLN A 242 -7.19 19.11 -6.33
N SER A 243 -7.77 20.09 -5.63
CA SER A 243 -7.22 21.44 -5.49
C SER A 243 -7.33 21.90 -4.02
N SER A 244 -6.36 22.69 -3.56
CA SER A 244 -6.36 23.36 -2.25
C SER A 244 -5.93 24.81 -2.47
N GLU A 245 -6.87 25.73 -2.27
CA GLU A 245 -6.71 27.17 -2.54
C GLU A 245 -6.50 27.96 -1.25
N SER A 246 -5.72 29.04 -1.26
CA SER A 246 -5.53 29.89 -0.07
C SER A 246 -4.95 31.26 -0.40
N SER A 247 -4.97 32.21 0.54
CA SER A 247 -4.25 33.49 0.38
C SER A 247 -2.74 33.36 0.22
N MET A 248 -2.14 32.20 0.57
CA MET A 248 -0.71 31.94 0.37
C MET A 248 -0.40 31.47 -1.05
N GLY A 249 -1.38 30.90 -1.74
CA GLY A 249 -1.24 30.25 -3.04
C GLY A 249 -2.20 29.06 -3.16
N ASP A 250 -2.38 28.63 -4.40
CA ASP A 250 -3.23 27.51 -4.79
C ASP A 250 -2.32 26.38 -5.25
N VAL A 251 -2.64 25.14 -4.89
CA VAL A 251 -1.89 23.96 -5.34
C VAL A 251 -2.88 22.91 -5.83
N ASP A 252 -2.75 22.54 -7.10
CA ASP A 252 -3.45 21.42 -7.69
C ASP A 252 -2.62 20.14 -7.53
N SER A 253 -3.28 19.04 -7.17
CA SER A 253 -2.65 17.72 -7.16
C SER A 253 -3.30 16.86 -8.23
N THR A 254 -2.55 16.54 -9.29
CA THR A 254 -3.03 15.69 -10.39
C THR A 254 -2.01 14.60 -10.70
N GLY A 255 -2.45 13.36 -10.86
CA GLY A 255 -1.54 12.26 -11.16
C GLY A 255 -2.19 11.10 -11.88
N THR A 256 -1.35 10.31 -12.56
CA THR A 256 -1.69 9.02 -13.15
C THR A 256 -0.77 7.93 -12.60
N SER A 257 -1.34 6.78 -12.22
CA SER A 257 -0.60 5.58 -11.80
C SER A 257 -0.90 4.44 -12.77
N TYR A 258 0.02 3.51 -12.96
CA TYR A 258 -0.12 2.45 -13.95
C TYR A 258 0.79 1.27 -13.65
N GLY A 259 0.47 0.12 -14.22
CA GLY A 259 1.35 -1.03 -14.17
C GLY A 259 0.81 -2.29 -14.80
N VAL A 260 1.67 -3.30 -14.80
CA VAL A 260 1.38 -4.64 -15.26
C VAL A 260 2.15 -5.66 -14.41
N LYS A 261 1.46 -6.75 -14.06
CA LYS A 261 2.03 -7.93 -13.44
C LYS A 261 1.67 -9.15 -14.27
N VAL A 262 2.67 -9.93 -14.66
CA VAL A 262 2.52 -11.16 -15.44
C VAL A 262 3.09 -12.32 -14.63
N GLY A 263 2.34 -13.41 -14.53
CA GLY A 263 2.78 -14.66 -13.92
C GLY A 263 2.85 -15.77 -14.96
N PHE A 264 3.92 -16.57 -14.95
CA PHE A 264 4.05 -17.77 -15.80
C PHE A 264 5.06 -18.76 -15.23
N GLY A 265 4.69 -20.03 -15.09
CA GLY A 265 5.63 -21.10 -14.74
C GLY A 265 6.43 -20.88 -13.44
N GLY A 266 5.81 -20.26 -12.43
CA GLY A 266 6.46 -19.91 -11.16
C GLY A 266 7.19 -18.56 -11.16
N VAL A 267 7.43 -17.97 -12.34
CA VAL A 267 7.96 -16.60 -12.47
C VAL A 267 6.81 -15.59 -12.31
N SER A 268 7.06 -14.47 -11.65
CA SER A 268 6.23 -13.27 -11.78
C SER A 268 7.10 -12.06 -12.09
N LEU A 269 6.65 -11.25 -13.04
CA LEU A 269 7.27 -9.98 -13.45
C LEU A 269 6.28 -8.86 -13.15
N HIS A 270 6.75 -7.81 -12.50
CA HIS A 270 5.95 -6.65 -12.10
C HIS A 270 6.68 -5.38 -12.57
N ALA A 271 5.96 -4.52 -13.29
CA ALA A 271 6.42 -3.19 -13.65
C ALA A 271 5.28 -2.21 -13.40
N SER A 272 5.53 -1.18 -12.59
CA SER A 272 4.53 -0.16 -12.25
C SER A 272 5.17 1.20 -12.07
N GLY A 273 4.35 2.24 -11.98
CA GLY A 273 4.83 3.58 -11.67
C GLY A 273 3.70 4.59 -11.55
N TYR A 274 4.09 5.85 -11.39
CA TYR A 274 3.20 7.01 -11.43
C TYR A 274 3.92 8.24 -11.96
N SER A 275 3.15 9.24 -12.36
CA SER A 275 3.62 10.58 -12.69
C SER A 275 2.52 11.60 -12.40
N GLY A 276 2.87 12.80 -11.99
CA GLY A 276 1.93 13.87 -11.70
C GLY A 276 2.60 15.14 -11.18
N GLU A 277 1.79 16.12 -10.83
CA GLU A 277 2.20 17.41 -10.25
C GLU A 277 1.47 17.60 -8.91
N GLY A 278 2.11 18.27 -7.95
CA GLY A 278 1.49 18.47 -6.64
C GLY A 278 1.31 17.17 -5.86
N ILE A 279 2.17 16.17 -6.11
CA ILE A 279 2.15 14.84 -5.48
C ILE A 279 3.44 14.66 -4.68
N GLY A 280 3.32 14.48 -3.36
CA GLY A 280 4.47 14.26 -2.49
C GLY A 280 5.15 12.92 -2.72
N ILE A 281 6.42 12.82 -2.33
CA ILE A 281 7.25 11.64 -2.57
C ILE A 281 6.78 10.39 -1.80
N LEU A 282 6.06 10.54 -0.67
CA LEU A 282 5.64 9.42 0.19
C LEU A 282 4.13 9.21 0.21
N LEU A 283 3.36 10.26 0.49
CA LEU A 283 1.92 10.19 0.82
C LEU A 283 1.05 10.87 -0.25
N GLY A 284 1.62 11.19 -1.41
CA GLY A 284 0.95 11.92 -2.47
C GLY A 284 0.40 13.25 -1.97
N PRO A 285 -0.90 13.56 -2.15
CA PRO A 285 -1.47 14.83 -1.70
C PRO A 285 -1.54 15.02 -0.17
N THR A 286 -1.26 13.98 0.62
CA THR A 286 -1.32 14.03 2.10
C THR A 286 0.04 14.33 2.74
N GLU A 287 1.08 14.63 1.95
CA GLU A 287 2.46 14.87 2.41
C GLU A 287 2.58 16.02 3.42
N ALA A 288 1.66 16.99 3.39
CA ALA A 288 1.59 18.07 4.38
C ALA A 288 1.50 17.56 5.83
N ALA A 289 0.94 16.35 6.03
CA ALA A 289 0.92 15.69 7.34
C ALA A 289 2.32 15.35 7.88
N LEU A 290 3.33 15.29 7.01
CA LEU A 290 4.74 15.07 7.37
C LEU A 290 5.53 16.39 7.47
N GLY A 291 4.92 17.53 7.12
CA GLY A 291 5.60 18.82 7.08
C GLY A 291 6.60 18.96 5.91
N LEU A 292 6.53 18.08 4.91
CA LEU A 292 7.43 18.06 3.75
C LEU A 292 6.85 18.71 2.50
N ALA A 293 5.57 19.13 2.51
CA ALA A 293 4.86 19.54 1.30
C ALA A 293 5.57 20.65 0.49
N GLN A 294 6.16 21.66 1.14
CA GLN A 294 6.89 22.75 0.46
C GLN A 294 8.17 22.30 -0.27
N VAL A 295 8.70 21.10 0.02
CA VAL A 295 9.89 20.60 -0.67
C VAL A 295 9.57 19.49 -1.65
N THR A 296 8.41 18.85 -1.54
CA THR A 296 8.03 17.67 -2.33
C THR A 296 6.75 17.81 -3.16
N MET A 297 5.93 18.83 -2.94
CA MET A 297 4.65 19.02 -3.64
C MET A 297 4.57 20.35 -4.38
N TYR A 298 5.09 21.43 -3.81
CA TYR A 298 5.04 22.77 -4.41
C TYR A 298 6.26 23.59 -3.95
N ASP A 299 6.68 24.61 -4.70
CA ASP A 299 7.83 25.47 -4.36
C ASP A 299 7.48 26.62 -3.39
N THR A 300 8.40 27.57 -3.16
CA THR A 300 8.13 28.71 -2.27
C THR A 300 7.08 29.70 -2.79
N ASP A 301 6.81 29.67 -4.09
CA ASP A 301 5.82 30.48 -4.79
C ASP A 301 4.50 29.71 -5.02
N TYR A 302 4.38 28.49 -4.45
CA TYR A 302 3.24 27.59 -4.58
C TYR A 302 3.02 27.04 -6.00
N ASN A 303 4.06 27.04 -6.85
CA ASN A 303 3.98 26.27 -8.10
C ASN A 303 4.11 24.78 -7.78
N GLU A 304 3.25 23.95 -8.37
CA GLU A 304 3.29 22.50 -8.24
C GLU A 304 4.65 21.95 -8.71
N LEU A 305 5.19 20.99 -7.95
CA LEU A 305 6.36 20.23 -8.34
C LEU A 305 5.94 18.96 -9.07
N ASP A 306 6.66 18.63 -10.14
CA ASP A 306 6.50 17.36 -10.85
C ASP A 306 7.06 16.22 -9.99
N SER A 307 6.34 15.11 -9.90
CA SER A 307 6.78 13.89 -9.25
C SER A 307 6.49 12.68 -10.11
N GLN A 308 7.44 11.75 -10.10
CA GLN A 308 7.33 10.48 -10.79
C GLN A 308 7.95 9.37 -9.95
N GLY A 309 7.53 8.14 -10.22
CA GLY A 309 8.17 6.97 -9.65
C GLY A 309 7.91 5.72 -10.46
N TYR A 310 8.80 4.75 -10.33
CA TYR A 310 8.68 3.46 -11.00
C TYR A 310 9.22 2.33 -10.14
N LEU A 311 8.66 1.14 -10.35
CA LEU A 311 9.04 -0.08 -9.65
C LEU A 311 9.14 -1.23 -10.66
N LEU A 312 10.25 -1.96 -10.61
CA LEU A 312 10.50 -3.18 -11.38
C LEU A 312 10.80 -4.31 -10.41
N GLN A 313 10.05 -5.40 -10.51
CA GLN A 313 10.26 -6.59 -9.69
C GLN A 313 10.19 -7.86 -10.52
N ALA A 314 11.00 -8.83 -10.12
CA ALA A 314 10.95 -10.17 -10.64
C ALA A 314 10.98 -11.14 -9.47
N SER A 315 10.22 -12.22 -9.60
CA SER A 315 10.17 -13.23 -8.56
C SER A 315 10.05 -14.63 -9.13
N TYR A 316 10.50 -15.62 -8.36
CA TYR A 316 10.41 -17.01 -8.72
C TYR A 316 10.00 -17.86 -7.52
N THR A 317 8.93 -18.63 -7.68
CA THR A 317 8.43 -19.55 -6.66
C THR A 317 8.76 -20.99 -7.07
N LEU A 318 9.48 -21.69 -6.19
CA LEU A 318 9.85 -23.09 -6.29
C LEU A 318 9.45 -23.81 -5.00
N ASP A 319 8.42 -24.65 -5.09
CA ASP A 319 7.80 -25.33 -3.95
C ASP A 319 7.41 -24.33 -2.84
N ALA A 320 7.95 -24.51 -1.64
CA ALA A 320 7.73 -23.63 -0.48
C ALA A 320 8.60 -22.36 -0.48
N ASN A 321 9.48 -22.18 -1.48
CA ASN A 321 10.44 -21.09 -1.51
C ASN A 321 10.07 -20.07 -2.57
N ARG A 322 10.20 -18.80 -2.23
CA ARG A 322 9.94 -17.69 -3.12
C ARG A 322 11.09 -16.69 -3.04
N PHE A 323 11.67 -16.37 -4.18
CA PHE A 323 12.76 -15.41 -4.30
C PHE A 323 12.26 -14.17 -5.03
N VAL A 324 12.65 -12.99 -4.56
CA VAL A 324 12.21 -11.70 -5.13
C VAL A 324 13.42 -10.80 -5.31
N LEU A 325 13.48 -10.12 -6.46
CA LEU A 325 14.34 -8.98 -6.71
C LEU A 325 13.44 -7.78 -7.01
N SER A 326 13.79 -6.62 -6.47
CA SER A 326 13.02 -5.39 -6.58
C SER A 326 13.96 -4.20 -6.73
N TYR A 327 13.57 -3.26 -7.59
CA TYR A 327 14.25 -1.99 -7.80
C TYR A 327 13.20 -0.93 -8.09
N GLY A 328 13.30 0.21 -7.42
CA GLY A 328 12.45 1.34 -7.73
C GLY A 328 13.00 2.66 -7.22
N GLU A 329 12.38 3.72 -7.71
CA GLU A 329 12.78 5.09 -7.47
C GLU A 329 11.54 6.00 -7.47
N ASN A 330 11.50 6.98 -6.57
CA ASN A 330 10.68 8.18 -6.78
C ASN A 330 11.58 9.39 -6.89
N GLU A 331 11.15 10.34 -7.72
CA GLU A 331 11.76 11.64 -7.90
C GLU A 331 10.71 12.75 -7.74
N VAL A 332 11.15 13.90 -7.24
CA VAL A 332 10.42 15.17 -7.31
C VAL A 332 11.34 16.21 -7.96
N GLU A 333 10.89 16.82 -9.04
CA GLU A 333 11.58 17.92 -9.71
C GLU A 333 11.31 19.22 -8.96
N ASN A 334 12.37 19.83 -8.44
CA ASN A 334 12.38 21.14 -7.81
C ASN A 334 13.65 21.89 -8.29
N ALA A 335 13.89 23.12 -7.83
CA ALA A 335 15.14 23.84 -8.10
C ALA A 335 16.39 23.01 -7.75
N ASP A 336 16.29 22.17 -6.71
CA ASP A 336 17.17 21.05 -6.40
C ASP A 336 16.31 19.76 -6.32
N TYR A 337 16.59 18.75 -7.14
CA TYR A 337 15.81 17.49 -7.19
C TYR A 337 15.76 16.77 -5.83
N ILE A 338 14.75 15.92 -5.61
CA ILE A 338 14.72 14.93 -4.53
C ILE A 338 14.59 13.56 -5.19
N ALA A 339 15.47 12.63 -4.88
CA ALA A 339 15.34 11.25 -5.33
C ALA A 339 15.51 10.27 -4.16
N HIS A 340 14.69 9.22 -4.18
CA HIS A 340 14.80 8.08 -3.28
C HIS A 340 14.77 6.79 -4.10
N GLU A 341 15.92 6.13 -4.16
CA GLU A 341 16.12 4.85 -4.83
C GLU A 341 16.18 3.72 -3.80
N ALA A 342 15.68 2.53 -4.16
CA ALA A 342 15.84 1.35 -3.32
C ALA A 342 15.97 0.07 -4.15
N MET A 343 16.89 -0.82 -3.74
CA MET A 343 17.01 -2.19 -4.25
C MET A 343 16.70 -3.19 -3.15
N GLN A 344 16.07 -4.32 -3.47
CA GLN A 344 15.86 -5.41 -2.53
C GLN A 344 16.04 -6.80 -3.16
N ALA A 345 16.58 -7.71 -2.34
CA ALA A 345 16.60 -9.14 -2.60
C ALA A 345 15.98 -9.88 -1.40
N ALA A 346 14.92 -10.65 -1.64
CA ALA A 346 14.19 -11.35 -0.59
C ALA A 346 14.08 -12.84 -0.87
N TRP A 347 14.14 -13.64 0.20
CA TRP A 347 13.76 -15.05 0.21
C TRP A 347 12.68 -15.29 1.26
N PHE A 348 11.53 -15.78 0.80
CA PHE A 348 10.43 -16.21 1.63
C PHE A 348 10.33 -17.74 1.61
N HIS A 349 10.18 -18.34 2.79
CA HIS A 349 9.95 -19.77 2.97
C HIS A 349 8.62 -20.03 3.69
N SER A 350 7.64 -20.56 2.97
CA SER A 350 6.34 -20.95 3.53
C SER A 350 6.47 -22.27 4.28
N TYR A 351 6.63 -22.20 5.61
CA TYR A 351 6.71 -23.39 6.46
C TYR A 351 5.38 -24.16 6.49
N ASN A 352 4.26 -23.42 6.51
CA ASN A 352 2.91 -23.94 6.29
C ASN A 352 1.98 -22.82 5.77
N SER A 353 0.67 -23.05 5.75
CA SER A 353 -0.33 -22.08 5.31
C SER A 353 -0.41 -20.78 6.12
N ASN A 354 0.10 -20.79 7.35
CA ASN A 354 -0.01 -19.69 8.30
C ASN A 354 1.32 -19.03 8.62
N VAL A 355 2.44 -19.76 8.51
CA VAL A 355 3.77 -19.32 8.93
C VAL A 355 4.71 -19.25 7.73
N THR A 356 5.27 -18.05 7.51
CA THR A 356 6.30 -17.78 6.50
C THR A 356 7.53 -17.19 7.17
N PHE A 357 8.72 -17.70 6.86
CA PHE A 357 9.99 -17.09 7.24
C PHE A 357 10.51 -16.22 6.11
N ALA A 358 11.23 -15.15 6.44
CA ALA A 358 11.76 -14.20 5.48
C ALA A 358 13.20 -13.84 5.81
N VAL A 359 14.03 -13.73 4.77
CA VAL A 359 15.37 -13.15 4.80
C VAL A 359 15.46 -12.14 3.67
N GLU A 360 15.88 -10.92 4.00
CA GLU A 360 15.93 -9.80 3.08
C GLU A 360 17.24 -9.04 3.20
N TYR A 361 17.73 -8.57 2.07
CA TYR A 361 18.75 -7.53 1.97
C TYR A 361 18.17 -6.39 1.15
N SER A 362 18.34 -5.15 1.61
CA SER A 362 17.84 -3.96 0.94
C SER A 362 18.82 -2.81 1.02
N THR A 363 18.91 -2.02 -0.05
CA THR A 363 19.57 -0.72 -0.07
C THR A 363 18.52 0.39 -0.15
N SER A 364 18.84 1.57 0.38
CA SER A 364 18.04 2.78 0.28
C SER A 364 18.99 3.95 0.06
N GLU A 365 18.80 4.71 -1.01
CA GLU A 365 19.61 5.88 -1.33
C GLU A 365 18.72 7.11 -1.44
N PHE A 366 18.95 8.09 -0.56
CA PHE A 366 18.37 9.42 -0.64
C PHE A 366 19.38 10.39 -1.23
N SER A 367 18.91 11.26 -2.11
CA SER A 367 19.71 12.39 -2.63
C SER A 367 18.83 13.61 -2.85
N GLY A 368 19.45 14.78 -2.87
CA GLY A 368 18.78 16.05 -3.10
C GLY A 368 18.69 16.96 -1.89
N ILE A 369 17.66 17.82 -1.86
CA ILE A 369 17.48 18.84 -0.81
C ILE A 369 17.24 18.25 0.60
N LEU A 370 16.81 16.99 0.69
CA LEU A 370 16.66 16.29 1.96
C LEU A 370 17.99 15.72 2.50
N GLY A 371 19.09 15.88 1.76
CA GLY A 371 20.40 15.36 2.09
C GLY A 371 20.75 14.10 1.28
N ALA A 372 21.99 13.64 1.46
CA ALA A 372 22.47 12.39 0.90
C ALA A 372 22.59 11.34 2.01
N GLU A 373 22.03 10.16 1.79
CA GLU A 373 22.11 9.04 2.70
C GLU A 373 22.06 7.73 1.92
N GLU A 374 22.91 6.78 2.29
CA GLU A 374 22.83 5.39 1.86
C GLU A 374 22.59 4.50 3.08
N ALA A 375 21.65 3.57 2.99
CA ALA A 375 21.36 2.62 4.05
C ALA A 375 21.27 1.19 3.50
N ASP A 376 22.21 0.35 3.93
CA ASP A 376 22.19 -1.09 3.75
C ASP A 376 21.46 -1.74 4.91
N THR A 377 20.55 -2.68 4.64
CA THR A 377 19.83 -3.39 5.71
C THR A 377 19.71 -4.87 5.42
N VAL A 378 20.00 -5.69 6.43
CA VAL A 378 19.67 -7.12 6.45
C VAL A 378 18.54 -7.34 7.45
N ALA A 379 17.49 -8.04 7.02
CA ALA A 379 16.34 -8.38 7.85
C ALA A 379 16.09 -9.90 7.84
N VAL A 380 15.82 -10.46 9.02
CA VAL A 380 15.44 -11.88 9.19
C VAL A 380 14.25 -11.95 10.13
N GLY A 381 13.17 -12.57 9.68
CA GLY A 381 11.93 -12.57 10.44
C GLY A 381 10.94 -13.67 10.08
N ALA A 382 9.77 -13.57 10.68
CA ALA A 382 8.65 -14.45 10.43
C ALA A 382 7.36 -13.64 10.33
N ILE A 383 6.43 -14.15 9.51
CA ILE A 383 5.07 -13.66 9.34
C ILE A 383 4.12 -14.80 9.70
N VAL A 384 3.13 -14.51 10.53
CA VAL A 384 2.11 -15.45 11.02
C VAL A 384 0.73 -14.86 10.77
N ASN A 385 -0.06 -15.52 9.91
CA ASN A 385 -1.39 -15.07 9.49
C ASN A 385 -2.50 -16.02 9.99
N PHE A 386 -3.64 -15.43 10.33
CA PHE A 386 -4.87 -16.06 10.82
C PHE A 386 -6.11 -15.41 10.23
#